data_AF-A0A543A5E3-F1
#
_entry.id   AF-A0A543A5E3-F1
#
_cell.length_a   1.000
_cell.length_b   1.000
_cell.length_c   1.000
_cell.angle_alpha   90.00
_cell.angle_beta   90.00
_cell.angle_gamma   90.00
#
_symmetry.space_group_name_H-M   'P 1'
#
loop_
_entity.id
_entity.type
_entity.pdbx_description
1 polymer ?
#
loop_
_entity_poly.entity_id
_entity_poly.type
_entity_poly.pdbx_seq_one_letter_code
_entity_poly.pdbx_strand_id
1 'polypeptide(L)'
;MPAFPTPSTTAQAPLRFGANHVPSSGWFYSWLDFDADEVARDFDDLAGLGLDHVRIFPVWPWIQPNRTLIRSAAVDDVLTTIDLAAARGLEVCVDLVQGHLSSFDFLPSWVLTHHQRSLFTDPKVREGLRTYVHTLATAVATRDNVFALTLGNEVNNLWPSNPTTIADSRSWAEELLETAREAAPGLHCLHSLFDDAFYAPDHPFGPADVTTLGDLSTVHSWVFNGVGAIDAPLGPATLTHADYLVELAAAYAAAPGRGVWLQEIGAPLPEVGLESVREFVTGTIDHVAQNPALFGITWWCSHDLDRSLADFPEREYDLGLFTVDHQRKPVAEALAEAVRRHRGARPAPVARQRLECPVDIARAPERRAEIAPGSSFHRAWVQARARGPVEIVPPGRS
;
A
#
# COMPACT_ATOMS: atom_id res chain seq x y z
N MET A 1 6.47 14.78 29.91
CA MET A 1 5.51 14.74 28.79
C MET A 1 5.40 16.12 28.18
N PRO A 2 5.91 16.36 26.96
CA PRO A 2 5.38 17.41 26.12
C PRO A 2 4.24 16.81 25.29
N ALA A 3 3.03 17.35 25.50
CA ALA A 3 1.88 17.06 24.64
C ALA A 3 2.18 17.57 23.23
N PHE A 4 1.90 16.75 22.22
CA PHE A 4 1.89 17.20 20.83
C PHE A 4 0.89 18.36 20.70
N PRO A 5 1.24 19.42 19.95
CA PRO A 5 0.34 20.55 19.77
C PRO A 5 -0.92 20.08 19.04
N THR A 6 -2.07 20.49 19.58
CA THR A 6 -3.36 20.39 18.90
C THR A 6 -3.22 21.05 17.52
N PRO A 7 -3.64 20.40 16.41
CA PRO A 7 -3.45 20.99 15.09
C PRO A 7 -4.22 22.31 15.00
N SER A 8 -3.46 23.40 14.80
CA SER A 8 -3.99 24.70 14.39
C SER A 8 -4.69 24.54 13.03
N THR A 9 -5.84 25.18 12.87
CA THR A 9 -6.73 25.15 11.71
C THR A 9 -6.19 25.87 10.46
N THR A 10 -4.89 25.80 10.17
CA THR A 10 -4.26 26.56 9.07
C THR A 10 -3.02 25.84 8.52
N ALA A 11 -3.13 25.38 7.26
CA ALA A 11 -2.19 24.62 6.43
C ALA A 11 -2.21 23.09 6.62
N GLN A 12 -2.72 22.38 5.60
CA GLN A 12 -2.62 20.93 5.49
C GLN A 12 -1.15 20.54 5.27
N ALA A 13 -0.71 19.43 5.88
CA ALA A 13 0.65 18.92 5.67
C ALA A 13 0.95 18.73 4.17
N PRO A 14 2.21 18.92 3.73
CA PRO A 14 2.61 18.67 2.34
C PRO A 14 2.24 17.26 1.90
N LEU A 15 1.93 17.09 0.61
CA LEU A 15 1.70 15.76 0.04
C LEU A 15 3.00 14.96 0.05
N ARG A 16 2.93 13.72 0.55
CA ARG A 16 4.08 12.81 0.65
C ARG A 16 4.26 11.98 -0.61
N PHE A 17 5.51 11.73 -1.00
CA PHE A 17 5.88 10.91 -2.14
C PHE A 17 6.95 9.91 -1.76
N GLY A 18 6.74 8.64 -2.08
CA GLY A 18 7.68 7.57 -1.80
C GLY A 18 7.66 6.46 -2.83
N ALA A 19 8.42 5.40 -2.56
CA ALA A 19 8.46 4.19 -3.36
C ALA A 19 8.40 2.93 -2.50
N ASN A 20 7.77 1.88 -3.03
CA ASN A 20 7.86 0.53 -2.53
C ASN A 20 9.24 -0.01 -2.93
N HIS A 21 10.10 -0.28 -1.94
CA HIS A 21 11.48 -0.72 -2.17
C HIS A 21 11.49 -2.20 -2.54
N VAL A 22 11.72 -2.44 -3.83
CA VAL A 22 12.10 -3.72 -4.41
C VAL A 22 13.62 -3.68 -4.63
N PRO A 23 14.40 -4.56 -3.96
CA PRO A 23 15.84 -4.58 -4.10
C PRO A 23 16.27 -4.87 -5.55
N SER A 24 17.21 -4.07 -6.08
CA SER A 24 17.72 -4.25 -7.45
C SER A 24 18.45 -5.59 -7.64
N SER A 25 19.22 -6.00 -6.63
CA SER A 25 19.93 -7.26 -6.59
C SER A 25 19.13 -8.31 -5.82
N GLY A 26 18.84 -9.45 -6.44
CA GLY A 26 18.22 -10.60 -5.78
C GLY A 26 16.74 -10.44 -5.40
N TRP A 27 16.08 -9.32 -5.75
CA TRP A 27 14.71 -9.02 -5.34
C TRP A 27 14.57 -9.18 -3.81
N PHE A 28 13.41 -9.59 -3.29
CA PHE A 28 13.27 -9.85 -1.86
C PHE A 28 14.14 -11.02 -1.39
N TYR A 29 14.62 -11.93 -2.26
CA TYR A 29 15.55 -13.00 -1.84
C TYR A 29 16.88 -12.46 -1.30
N SER A 30 17.22 -11.19 -1.57
CA SER A 30 18.39 -10.51 -0.98
C SER A 30 18.41 -10.54 0.55
N TRP A 31 17.27 -10.67 1.23
CA TRP A 31 17.23 -10.86 2.70
C TRP A 31 17.89 -12.17 3.19
N LEU A 32 18.10 -13.16 2.32
CA LEU A 32 18.81 -14.40 2.67
C LEU A 32 20.33 -14.20 2.72
N ASP A 33 20.84 -13.36 1.82
CA ASP A 33 22.25 -13.04 1.63
C ASP A 33 22.41 -11.50 1.63
N PHE A 34 22.04 -10.90 2.76
CA PHE A 34 21.91 -9.45 2.90
C PHE A 34 23.22 -8.71 2.59
N ASP A 35 23.14 -7.74 1.68
CA ASP A 35 24.25 -6.85 1.32
C ASP A 35 23.83 -5.38 1.54
N ALA A 36 24.44 -4.77 2.55
CA ALA A 36 24.17 -3.38 2.92
C ALA A 36 24.60 -2.39 1.83
N ASP A 37 25.63 -2.69 1.05
CA ASP A 37 26.10 -1.80 -0.01
C ASP A 37 25.12 -1.78 -1.19
N GLU A 38 24.50 -2.92 -1.52
CA GLU A 38 23.43 -2.99 -2.53
C GLU A 38 22.21 -2.16 -2.11
N VAL A 39 21.74 -2.34 -0.87
CA VAL A 39 20.61 -1.56 -0.32
C VAL A 39 20.94 -0.06 -0.27
N ALA A 40 22.18 0.29 0.07
CA ALA A 40 22.64 1.67 0.06
C ALA A 40 22.55 2.29 -1.34
N ARG A 41 23.00 1.58 -2.39
CA ARG A 41 22.91 2.05 -3.78
C ARG A 41 21.46 2.24 -4.22
N ASP A 42 20.58 1.30 -3.89
CA ASP A 42 19.15 1.41 -4.20
C ASP A 42 18.53 2.68 -3.62
N PHE A 43 18.88 3.03 -2.38
CA PHE A 43 18.35 4.22 -1.73
C PHE A 43 18.99 5.52 -2.26
N ASP A 44 20.23 5.49 -2.76
CA ASP A 44 20.83 6.64 -3.44
C ASP A 44 20.01 7.03 -4.69
N ASP A 45 19.56 6.04 -5.45
CA ASP A 45 18.71 6.24 -6.62
C ASP A 45 17.37 6.90 -6.25
N LEU A 46 16.70 6.37 -5.23
CA LEU A 46 15.39 6.87 -4.76
C LEU A 46 15.48 8.28 -4.16
N ALA A 47 16.50 8.55 -3.34
CA ALA A 47 16.73 9.89 -2.80
C ALA A 47 16.96 10.92 -3.94
N GLY A 48 17.61 10.49 -5.04
CA GLY A 48 17.81 11.28 -6.24
C GLY A 48 16.53 11.68 -7.00
N LEU A 49 15.37 11.12 -6.67
CA LEU A 49 14.05 11.51 -7.22
C LEU A 49 13.35 12.60 -6.39
N GLY A 50 13.84 12.88 -5.19
CA GLY A 50 13.23 13.83 -4.25
C GLY A 50 12.06 13.24 -3.45
N LEU A 51 12.00 11.91 -3.35
CA LEU A 51 11.08 11.16 -2.48
C LEU A 51 11.42 11.42 -1.00
N ASP A 52 10.41 11.29 -0.13
CA ASP A 52 10.54 11.49 1.32
C ASP A 52 10.45 10.19 2.12
N HIS A 53 9.96 9.10 1.52
CA HIS A 53 9.86 7.82 2.20
C HIS A 53 10.00 6.61 1.30
N VAL A 54 10.25 5.47 1.93
CA VAL A 54 10.17 4.14 1.34
C VAL A 54 9.28 3.22 2.16
N ARG A 55 8.64 2.27 1.49
CA ARG A 55 7.99 1.11 2.13
C ARG A 55 8.85 -0.11 1.90
N ILE A 56 9.27 -0.79 2.96
CA ILE A 56 10.17 -1.96 2.91
C ILE A 56 9.43 -3.25 3.32
N PHE A 57 9.92 -4.38 2.81
CA PHE A 57 9.23 -5.67 2.88
C PHE A 57 10.11 -6.80 3.46
N PRO A 58 10.39 -6.81 4.77
CA PRO A 58 11.04 -7.95 5.42
C PRO A 58 10.23 -9.24 5.29
N VAL A 59 10.84 -10.36 4.89
CA VAL A 59 10.08 -11.57 4.55
C VAL A 59 9.88 -12.50 5.76
N TRP A 60 8.62 -12.76 6.10
CA TRP A 60 8.21 -13.46 7.32
C TRP A 60 8.92 -14.82 7.56
N PRO A 61 8.96 -15.77 6.62
CA PRO A 61 9.58 -17.08 6.86
C PRO A 61 11.08 -17.04 7.13
N TRP A 62 11.78 -15.99 6.67
CA TRP A 62 13.21 -15.86 6.93
C TRP A 62 13.50 -15.22 8.28
N ILE A 63 12.56 -14.45 8.84
CA ILE A 63 12.70 -13.88 10.19
C ILE A 63 12.17 -14.85 11.24
N GLN A 64 11.04 -15.53 10.99
CA GLN A 64 10.42 -16.50 11.91
C GLN A 64 10.29 -17.90 11.29
N PRO A 65 11.41 -18.60 11.03
CA PRO A 65 11.40 -19.92 10.37
C PRO A 65 10.75 -21.03 11.23
N ASN A 66 10.69 -20.83 12.54
CA ASN A 66 9.91 -21.67 13.46
C ASN A 66 9.05 -20.75 14.35
N ARG A 67 7.85 -21.20 14.69
CA ARG A 67 6.89 -20.43 15.49
C ARG A 67 7.47 -19.80 16.76
N THR A 68 8.46 -20.45 17.39
CA THR A 68 9.12 -19.97 18.63
C THR A 68 10.56 -19.52 18.41
N LEU A 69 10.99 -19.32 17.17
CA LEU A 69 12.32 -18.83 16.82
C LEU A 69 12.21 -17.61 15.91
N ILE A 70 12.59 -16.45 16.42
CA ILE A 70 12.81 -15.23 15.63
C ILE A 70 14.33 -15.05 15.50
N ARG A 71 14.82 -14.96 14.27
CA ARG A 71 16.25 -14.80 13.97
C ARG A 71 16.66 -13.36 14.23
N SER A 72 17.45 -13.14 15.28
CA SER A 72 17.96 -11.79 15.62
C SER A 72 18.75 -11.17 14.47
N ALA A 73 19.60 -11.94 13.78
CA ALA A 73 20.35 -11.46 12.63
C ALA A 73 19.44 -10.90 11.51
N ALA A 74 18.33 -11.59 11.22
CA ALA A 74 17.39 -11.11 10.21
C ALA A 74 16.64 -9.83 10.66
N VAL A 75 16.44 -9.66 11.97
CA VAL A 75 15.94 -8.38 12.51
C VAL A 75 17.02 -7.30 12.34
N ASP A 76 18.28 -7.59 12.65
CA ASP A 76 19.41 -6.65 12.49
C ASP A 76 19.58 -6.17 11.03
N ASP A 77 19.32 -7.04 10.05
CA ASP A 77 19.33 -6.68 8.62
C ASP A 77 18.22 -5.65 8.28
N VAL A 78 17.01 -5.83 8.83
CA VAL A 78 15.90 -4.85 8.68
C VAL A 78 16.29 -3.51 9.29
N LEU A 79 16.91 -3.54 10.47
CA LEU A 79 17.35 -2.33 11.16
C LEU A 79 18.45 -1.61 10.39
N THR A 80 19.40 -2.35 9.82
CA THR A 80 20.44 -1.82 8.94
C THR A 80 19.83 -1.16 7.70
N THR A 81 18.83 -1.78 7.09
CA THR A 81 18.07 -1.20 5.97
C THR A 81 17.41 0.14 6.35
N ILE A 82 16.78 0.21 7.53
CA ILE A 82 16.17 1.44 8.05
C ILE A 82 17.22 2.55 8.26
N ASP A 83 18.37 2.21 8.83
CA ASP A 83 19.47 3.16 9.07
C ASP A 83 20.06 3.67 7.75
N LEU A 84 20.15 2.82 6.71
CA LEU A 84 20.60 3.20 5.37
C LEU A 84 19.63 4.16 4.67
N ALA A 85 18.31 3.98 4.87
CA ALA A 85 17.30 4.92 4.40
C ALA A 85 17.41 6.27 5.15
N ALA A 86 17.61 6.23 6.47
CA ALA A 86 17.79 7.43 7.30
C ALA A 86 18.98 8.29 6.83
N ALA A 87 20.11 7.64 6.51
CA ALA A 87 21.31 8.31 6.00
C ALA A 87 21.07 9.10 4.71
N ARG A 88 19.98 8.81 3.99
CA ARG A 88 19.57 9.44 2.73
C ARG A 88 18.35 10.34 2.87
N GLY A 89 17.90 10.58 4.11
CA GLY A 89 16.75 11.42 4.40
C GLY A 89 15.41 10.79 4.03
N LEU A 90 15.34 9.46 3.96
CA LEU A 90 14.12 8.72 3.69
C LEU A 90 13.50 8.21 5.01
N GLU A 91 12.25 8.57 5.25
CA GLU A 91 11.43 7.93 6.27
C GLU A 91 11.00 6.52 5.81
N VAL A 92 10.68 5.64 6.76
CA VAL A 92 10.40 4.23 6.47
C VAL A 92 9.03 3.81 7.00
N CYS A 93 8.28 3.16 6.12
CA CYS A 93 7.18 2.28 6.48
C CYS A 93 7.64 0.84 6.41
N VAL A 94 7.42 0.07 7.48
CA VAL A 94 7.77 -1.35 7.51
C VAL A 94 6.50 -2.16 7.41
N ASP A 95 6.36 -2.94 6.34
CA ASP A 95 5.35 -3.99 6.32
C ASP A 95 5.85 -5.16 7.16
N LEU A 96 5.03 -5.72 8.03
CA LEU A 96 5.51 -6.70 9.01
C LEU A 96 5.40 -8.13 8.48
N VAL A 97 4.21 -8.56 8.08
CA VAL A 97 3.92 -9.94 7.68
C VAL A 97 3.86 -10.03 6.17
N GLN A 98 5.02 -10.22 5.55
CA GLN A 98 5.09 -10.46 4.10
C GLN A 98 4.76 -11.92 3.86
N GLY A 99 3.45 -12.18 3.85
CA GLY A 99 2.88 -13.43 3.40
C GLY A 99 2.75 -13.45 1.88
N HIS A 100 2.41 -12.33 1.22
CA HIS A 100 2.19 -12.27 -0.23
C HIS A 100 2.95 -11.10 -0.89
N LEU A 101 3.72 -11.39 -1.94
CA LEU A 101 4.44 -10.38 -2.75
C LEU A 101 4.51 -10.83 -4.22
N SER A 102 4.03 -10.00 -5.15
CA SER A 102 4.13 -10.21 -6.60
C SER A 102 3.78 -11.64 -7.06
N SER A 103 2.61 -12.14 -6.65
CA SER A 103 2.08 -13.50 -6.90
C SER A 103 2.67 -14.66 -6.08
N PHE A 104 3.70 -14.42 -5.26
CA PHE A 104 4.31 -15.45 -4.41
C PHE A 104 3.83 -15.38 -2.97
N ASP A 105 3.51 -16.54 -2.40
CA ASP A 105 3.23 -16.69 -0.98
C ASP A 105 4.49 -17.13 -0.20
N PHE A 106 4.94 -16.28 0.72
CA PHE A 106 6.06 -16.51 1.64
C PHE A 106 5.53 -16.93 3.01
N LEU A 107 5.26 -18.22 3.16
CA LEU A 107 4.74 -18.80 4.39
C LEU A 107 5.79 -19.68 5.08
N PRO A 108 5.96 -19.58 6.41
CA PRO A 108 6.92 -20.43 7.10
C PRO A 108 6.45 -21.89 7.13
N SER A 109 7.40 -22.84 7.19
CA SER A 109 7.09 -24.28 7.12
C SER A 109 6.12 -24.75 8.23
N TRP A 110 6.05 -24.05 9.35
CA TRP A 110 5.18 -24.37 10.49
C TRP A 110 3.69 -24.03 10.29
N VAL A 111 3.30 -23.50 9.12
CA VAL A 111 1.89 -23.32 8.69
C VAL A 111 1.54 -24.06 7.40
N LEU A 112 2.48 -24.82 6.83
CA LEU A 112 2.33 -25.47 5.52
C LEU A 112 2.29 -27.00 5.62
N THR A 113 1.70 -27.66 4.63
CA THR A 113 1.76 -29.13 4.41
C THR A 113 1.32 -29.96 5.63
N HIS A 114 2.21 -30.72 6.28
CA HIS A 114 1.93 -31.47 7.51
C HIS A 114 1.55 -30.58 8.70
N HIS A 115 1.89 -29.29 8.63
CA HIS A 115 1.55 -28.27 9.62
C HIS A 115 0.47 -27.31 9.13
N GLN A 116 -0.26 -27.65 8.05
CA GLN A 116 -1.29 -26.79 7.46
C GLN A 116 -2.28 -26.30 8.51
N ARG A 117 -2.32 -24.98 8.71
CA ARG A 117 -3.20 -24.29 9.65
C ARG A 117 -3.59 -22.94 9.06
N SER A 118 -4.83 -22.50 9.31
CA SER A 118 -5.25 -21.17 8.86
C SER A 118 -4.48 -20.08 9.61
N LEU A 119 -3.91 -19.15 8.85
CA LEU A 119 -3.26 -17.95 9.37
C LEU A 119 -4.21 -17.05 10.17
N PHE A 120 -5.50 -17.06 9.83
CA PHE A 120 -6.49 -16.14 10.36
C PHE A 120 -7.19 -16.67 11.62
N THR A 121 -7.33 -18.00 11.74
CA THR A 121 -8.18 -18.62 12.78
C THR A 121 -7.45 -19.57 13.71
N ASP A 122 -6.30 -20.16 13.35
CA ASP A 122 -5.61 -21.09 14.25
C ASP A 122 -4.97 -20.35 15.45
N PRO A 123 -5.34 -20.67 16.70
CA PRO A 123 -4.87 -19.92 17.86
C PRO A 123 -3.36 -19.94 18.05
N LYS A 124 -2.70 -21.06 17.69
CA LYS A 124 -1.24 -21.18 17.81
C LYS A 124 -0.55 -20.35 16.75
N VAL A 125 -1.13 -20.25 15.55
CA VAL A 125 -0.61 -19.38 14.49
C VAL A 125 -0.75 -17.91 14.85
N ARG A 126 -1.91 -17.50 15.36
CA ARG A 126 -2.14 -16.13 15.86
C ARG A 126 -1.18 -15.73 16.99
N GLU A 127 -0.93 -16.62 17.94
CA GLU A 127 0.09 -16.43 18.99
C GLU A 127 1.51 -16.23 18.39
N GLY A 128 1.87 -17.02 17.38
CA GLY A 128 3.16 -16.89 16.69
C GLY A 128 3.28 -15.55 15.95
N LEU A 129 2.22 -15.14 15.25
CA LEU A 129 2.13 -13.85 14.55
C LEU A 129 2.22 -12.68 15.52
N ARG A 130 1.51 -12.72 16.65
CA ARG A 130 1.64 -11.69 17.69
C ARG A 130 3.06 -11.57 18.22
N THR A 131 3.71 -12.71 18.51
CA THR A 131 5.10 -12.72 18.98
C THR A 131 6.03 -12.08 17.94
N TYR A 132 5.83 -12.41 16.67
CA TYR A 132 6.58 -11.85 15.55
C TYR A 132 6.35 -10.34 15.39
N VAL A 133 5.09 -9.91 15.27
CA VAL A 133 4.68 -8.51 15.15
C VAL A 133 5.22 -7.69 16.32
N HIS A 134 5.02 -8.15 17.56
CA HIS A 134 5.52 -7.46 18.74
C HIS A 134 7.05 -7.29 18.71
N THR A 135 7.78 -8.37 18.39
CA THR A 135 9.24 -8.35 18.37
C THR A 135 9.79 -7.42 17.30
N LEU A 136 9.30 -7.53 16.06
CA LEU A 136 9.77 -6.71 14.94
C LEU A 136 9.35 -5.25 15.13
N ALA A 137 8.10 -4.99 15.51
CA ALA A 137 7.60 -3.63 15.79
C ALA A 137 8.42 -2.95 16.90
N THR A 138 8.71 -3.65 18.01
CA THR A 138 9.56 -3.13 19.10
C THR A 138 10.95 -2.76 18.59
N ALA A 139 11.55 -3.62 17.76
CA ALA A 139 12.88 -3.40 17.24
C ALA A 139 12.93 -2.19 16.29
N VAL A 140 12.02 -2.10 15.32
CA VAL A 140 12.03 -1.00 14.33
C VAL A 140 11.63 0.34 14.96
N ALA A 141 10.78 0.33 16.00
CA ALA A 141 10.35 1.54 16.71
C ALA A 141 11.47 2.26 17.47
N THR A 142 12.67 1.67 17.58
CA THR A 142 13.82 2.36 18.17
C THR A 142 14.51 3.31 17.17
N ARG A 143 14.01 3.45 15.94
CA ARG A 143 14.58 4.29 14.89
C ARG A 143 13.63 5.44 14.58
N ASP A 144 14.15 6.66 14.67
CA ASP A 144 13.34 7.88 14.56
C ASP A 144 12.77 8.12 13.15
N ASN A 145 13.37 7.52 12.11
CA ASN A 145 12.88 7.67 10.74
C ASN A 145 11.79 6.64 10.37
N VAL A 146 11.42 5.73 11.26
CA VAL A 146 10.25 4.87 11.04
C VAL A 146 9.00 5.66 11.44
N PHE A 147 8.05 5.80 10.54
CA PHE A 147 6.82 6.57 10.79
C PHE A 147 5.54 5.72 10.74
N ALA A 148 5.63 4.54 10.11
CA ALA A 148 4.48 3.66 9.94
C ALA A 148 4.89 2.18 9.94
N LEU A 149 3.95 1.35 10.39
CA LEU A 149 3.96 -0.10 10.28
C LEU A 149 2.69 -0.50 9.53
N THR A 150 2.80 -1.41 8.55
CA THR A 150 1.63 -2.09 7.98
C THR A 150 1.65 -3.54 8.44
N LEU A 151 0.49 -4.12 8.77
CA LEU A 151 0.43 -5.52 9.19
C LEU A 151 1.07 -6.48 8.18
N GLY A 152 0.98 -6.17 6.89
CA GLY A 152 1.58 -6.91 5.80
C GLY A 152 0.99 -6.45 4.47
N ASN A 153 1.69 -6.78 3.38
CA ASN A 153 1.24 -6.45 2.04
C ASN A 153 0.03 -7.30 1.64
N GLU A 154 -1.08 -6.66 1.25
CA GLU A 154 -2.27 -7.29 0.66
C GLU A 154 -2.63 -8.65 1.28
N VAL A 155 -2.77 -8.68 2.61
CA VAL A 155 -2.89 -9.94 3.37
C VAL A 155 -4.10 -10.78 2.97
N ASN A 156 -5.06 -10.18 2.27
CA ASN A 156 -6.20 -10.85 1.68
C ASN A 156 -5.86 -11.78 0.50
N ASN A 157 -4.70 -11.64 -0.16
CA ASN A 157 -4.23 -12.61 -1.18
C ASN A 157 -3.97 -14.01 -0.61
N LEU A 158 -3.79 -14.12 0.72
CA LEU A 158 -3.58 -15.41 1.38
C LEU A 158 -4.87 -16.25 1.45
N TRP A 159 -6.01 -15.68 1.03
CA TRP A 159 -7.26 -16.40 0.72
C TRP A 159 -7.29 -16.73 -0.78
N PRO A 160 -7.78 -17.93 -1.20
CA PRO A 160 -8.49 -18.93 -0.42
C PRO A 160 -7.62 -19.99 0.25
N SER A 161 -6.30 -19.97 0.05
CA SER A 161 -5.36 -20.94 0.66
C SER A 161 -5.45 -20.98 2.19
N ASN A 162 -5.84 -19.86 2.81
CA ASN A 162 -6.19 -19.73 4.21
C ASN A 162 -7.66 -19.29 4.37
N PRO A 163 -8.60 -20.24 4.45
CA PRO A 163 -10.02 -19.93 4.61
C PRO A 163 -10.28 -19.12 5.87
N THR A 164 -11.18 -18.14 5.74
CA THR A 164 -11.60 -17.23 6.82
C THR A 164 -12.99 -16.67 6.53
N THR A 165 -13.54 -15.92 7.48
CA THR A 165 -14.78 -15.16 7.36
C THR A 165 -14.50 -13.67 7.57
N ILE A 166 -15.43 -12.78 7.19
CA ILE A 166 -15.30 -11.33 7.49
C ILE A 166 -15.08 -11.07 9.00
N ALA A 167 -15.73 -11.85 9.87
CA ALA A 167 -15.57 -11.69 11.31
C ALA A 167 -14.17 -12.13 11.78
N ASP A 168 -13.70 -13.27 11.28
CA ASP A 168 -12.41 -13.83 11.68
C ASP A 168 -11.21 -13.03 11.14
N SER A 169 -11.27 -12.59 9.88
CA SER A 169 -10.25 -11.74 9.26
C SER A 169 -10.16 -10.38 9.94
N ARG A 170 -11.30 -9.76 10.28
CA ARG A 170 -11.34 -8.52 11.08
C ARG A 170 -10.71 -8.73 12.44
N SER A 171 -11.13 -9.77 13.18
CA SER A 171 -10.58 -10.06 14.51
C SER A 171 -9.06 -10.30 14.47
N TRP A 172 -8.57 -10.97 13.43
CA TRP A 172 -7.15 -11.17 13.20
C TRP A 172 -6.41 -9.83 13.01
N ALA A 173 -6.96 -8.94 12.18
CA ALA A 173 -6.36 -7.63 11.93
C ALA A 173 -6.39 -6.73 13.17
N GLU A 174 -7.50 -6.71 13.92
CA GLU A 174 -7.62 -5.97 15.19
C GLU A 174 -6.58 -6.42 16.21
N GLU A 175 -6.41 -7.74 16.41
CA GLU A 175 -5.43 -8.31 17.34
C GLU A 175 -3.99 -7.91 16.98
N LEU A 176 -3.62 -7.97 15.70
CA LEU A 176 -2.26 -7.62 15.27
C LEU A 176 -2.03 -6.09 15.27
N LEU A 177 -3.04 -5.28 14.95
CA LEU A 177 -2.95 -3.83 15.06
C LEU A 177 -2.77 -3.39 16.52
N GLU A 178 -3.50 -3.99 17.46
CA GLU A 178 -3.31 -3.75 18.89
C GLU A 178 -1.89 -4.13 19.31
N THR A 179 -1.43 -5.31 18.91
CA THR A 179 -0.06 -5.79 19.20
C THR A 179 1.01 -4.83 18.67
N ALA A 180 0.86 -4.33 17.43
CA ALA A 180 1.79 -3.39 16.83
C ALA A 180 1.78 -2.03 17.56
N ARG A 181 0.59 -1.51 17.91
CA ARG A 181 0.45 -0.23 18.64
C ARG A 181 1.06 -0.27 20.04
N GLU A 182 0.91 -1.39 20.74
CA GLU A 182 1.53 -1.58 22.06
C GLU A 182 3.06 -1.65 21.97
N ALA A 183 3.59 -2.32 20.95
CA ALA A 183 5.02 -2.49 20.74
C ALA A 183 5.71 -1.21 20.23
N ALA A 184 5.00 -0.39 19.45
CA ALA A 184 5.53 0.78 18.77
C ALA A 184 4.63 2.02 18.94
N PRO A 185 4.46 2.51 20.19
CA PRO A 185 3.59 3.65 20.45
C PRO A 185 4.11 4.90 19.74
N GLY A 186 3.25 5.54 18.94
CA GLY A 186 3.57 6.76 18.20
C GLY A 186 3.78 6.55 16.70
N LEU A 187 3.92 5.31 16.24
CA LEU A 187 3.92 4.98 14.82
C LEU A 187 2.48 4.80 14.31
N HIS A 188 2.24 5.14 13.04
CA HIS A 188 1.01 4.72 12.38
C HIS A 188 0.99 3.20 12.26
N CYS A 189 -0.10 2.55 12.66
CA CYS A 189 -0.32 1.12 12.47
C CYS A 189 -1.44 0.93 11.44
N LEU A 190 -1.10 0.27 10.33
CA LEU A 190 -1.93 0.19 9.12
C LEU A 190 -2.27 -1.25 8.78
N HIS A 191 -3.35 -1.42 8.02
CA HIS A 191 -3.77 -2.69 7.44
C HIS A 191 -3.88 -2.48 5.94
N SER A 192 -3.30 -3.37 5.14
CA SER A 192 -3.29 -3.29 3.67
C SER A 192 -4.02 -4.47 3.06
N LEU A 193 -4.90 -4.14 2.10
CA LEU A 193 -5.74 -5.07 1.38
C LEU A 193 -5.79 -4.63 -0.09
N PHE A 194 -5.74 -5.59 -1.02
CA PHE A 194 -6.01 -5.31 -2.42
C PHE A 194 -7.51 -5.07 -2.67
N ASP A 195 -7.82 -4.53 -3.85
CA ASP A 195 -9.09 -3.88 -4.17
C ASP A 195 -10.33 -4.78 -4.23
N ASP A 196 -10.21 -6.11 -4.21
CA ASP A 196 -11.34 -7.01 -4.00
C ASP A 196 -12.07 -6.74 -2.68
N ALA A 197 -11.39 -6.15 -1.69
CA ALA A 197 -12.01 -5.62 -0.49
C ALA A 197 -13.13 -4.61 -0.81
N PHE A 198 -13.04 -3.86 -1.91
CA PHE A 198 -14.09 -2.99 -2.43
C PHE A 198 -14.96 -3.63 -3.51
N TYR A 199 -14.48 -4.63 -4.26
CA TYR A 199 -15.13 -5.00 -5.52
C TYR A 199 -15.71 -6.42 -5.59
N ALA A 200 -15.19 -7.41 -4.87
CA ALA A 200 -15.55 -8.82 -5.09
C ALA A 200 -16.50 -9.37 -4.01
N PRO A 201 -17.82 -9.52 -4.23
CA PRO A 201 -18.83 -9.84 -3.20
C PRO A 201 -18.48 -10.98 -2.23
N ASP A 202 -17.83 -12.04 -2.73
CA ASP A 202 -17.56 -13.25 -1.96
C ASP A 202 -16.25 -13.19 -1.13
N HIS A 203 -15.44 -12.12 -1.29
CA HIS A 203 -14.16 -11.99 -0.60
C HIS A 203 -14.33 -11.79 0.93
N PRO A 204 -13.68 -12.57 1.81
CA PRO A 204 -13.89 -12.48 3.26
C PRO A 204 -13.16 -11.30 3.93
N PHE A 205 -12.77 -10.29 3.17
CA PHE A 205 -12.17 -9.04 3.65
C PHE A 205 -13.01 -7.91 3.09
N GLY A 206 -13.53 -7.04 3.95
CA GLY A 206 -14.59 -6.10 3.60
C GLY A 206 -14.11 -4.64 3.45
N PRO A 207 -14.91 -3.78 2.82
CA PRO A 207 -14.59 -2.35 2.71
C PRO A 207 -14.61 -1.67 4.09
N ALA A 208 -15.39 -2.20 5.04
CA ALA A 208 -15.35 -1.75 6.43
C ALA A 208 -13.95 -1.91 7.03
N ASP A 209 -13.21 -2.97 6.70
CA ASP A 209 -11.89 -3.21 7.27
C ASP A 209 -10.87 -2.18 6.75
N VAL A 210 -10.93 -1.86 5.45
CA VAL A 210 -10.12 -0.80 4.82
C VAL A 210 -10.40 0.58 5.42
N THR A 211 -11.66 0.86 5.71
CA THR A 211 -12.14 2.22 6.05
C THR A 211 -12.15 2.51 7.55
N THR A 212 -11.96 1.48 8.39
CA THR A 212 -12.07 1.59 9.85
C THR A 212 -10.86 1.08 10.63
N LEU A 213 -10.12 0.09 10.12
CA LEU A 213 -9.00 -0.49 10.85
C LEU A 213 -7.69 0.27 10.57
N GLY A 214 -6.83 0.36 11.58
CA GLY A 214 -5.57 1.12 11.50
C GLY A 214 -5.77 2.63 11.57
N ASP A 215 -4.70 3.41 11.40
CA ASP A 215 -4.74 4.86 11.60
C ASP A 215 -5.04 5.65 10.31
N LEU A 216 -4.66 5.09 9.16
CA LEU A 216 -5.00 5.57 7.82
C LEU A 216 -5.64 4.43 7.03
N SER A 217 -6.53 4.77 6.10
CA SER A 217 -6.94 3.80 5.08
C SER A 217 -5.84 3.67 4.05
N THR A 218 -5.55 2.45 3.61
CA THR A 218 -4.60 2.20 2.51
C THR A 218 -5.39 1.76 1.29
N VAL A 219 -4.93 2.17 0.10
CA VAL A 219 -5.49 1.70 -1.17
C VAL A 219 -4.35 1.40 -2.14
N HIS A 220 -4.50 0.33 -2.90
CA HIS A 220 -3.58 -0.11 -3.96
C HIS A 220 -4.30 0.04 -5.30
N SER A 221 -3.77 0.88 -6.18
CA SER A 221 -4.42 1.22 -7.45
C SER A 221 -3.70 0.56 -8.62
N TRP A 222 -4.26 -0.56 -9.07
CA TRP A 222 -3.73 -1.34 -10.17
C TRP A 222 -4.67 -1.33 -11.37
N VAL A 223 -4.24 -0.75 -12.48
CA VAL A 223 -5.10 -0.58 -13.66
C VAL A 223 -5.42 -1.90 -14.39
N PHE A 224 -4.70 -2.98 -14.09
CA PHE A 224 -4.98 -4.32 -14.63
C PHE A 224 -6.14 -5.05 -13.92
N ASN A 225 -6.75 -4.47 -12.88
CA ASN A 225 -7.92 -5.03 -12.17
C ASN A 225 -9.23 -5.05 -13.01
N GLY A 226 -9.15 -4.60 -14.27
CA GLY A 226 -10.29 -4.46 -15.18
C GLY A 226 -10.59 -3.02 -15.58
N VAL A 227 -10.15 -2.00 -14.81
CA VAL A 227 -10.35 -0.59 -15.20
C VAL A 227 -9.61 -0.24 -16.50
N GLY A 228 -8.41 -0.78 -16.72
CA GLY A 228 -7.64 -0.55 -17.93
C GLY A 228 -8.30 -1.12 -19.17
N ALA A 229 -9.10 -2.19 -19.04
CA ALA A 229 -9.89 -2.74 -20.14
C ALA A 229 -11.03 -1.80 -20.59
N ILE A 230 -11.35 -0.77 -19.81
CA ILE A 230 -12.34 0.26 -20.18
C ILE A 230 -11.73 1.24 -21.17
N ASP A 231 -10.58 1.84 -20.83
CA ASP A 231 -10.03 2.96 -21.60
C ASP A 231 -8.51 3.23 -21.42
N ALA A 232 -7.71 2.23 -21.03
CA ALA A 232 -6.24 2.39 -20.99
C ALA A 232 -5.65 2.78 -22.36
N PRO A 233 -4.48 3.44 -22.42
CA PRO A 233 -3.64 3.85 -21.29
C PRO A 233 -4.06 5.16 -20.60
N LEU A 234 -4.80 6.03 -21.29
CA LEU A 234 -4.97 7.44 -20.90
C LEU A 234 -6.43 7.90 -20.81
N GLY A 235 -7.39 6.97 -20.87
CA GLY A 235 -8.79 7.33 -20.76
C GLY A 235 -9.18 7.78 -19.35
N PRO A 236 -10.32 8.48 -19.21
CA PRO A 236 -10.74 9.04 -17.92
C PRO A 236 -10.89 8.01 -16.80
N ALA A 237 -11.37 6.79 -17.07
CA ALA A 237 -11.50 5.77 -16.03
C ALA A 237 -10.11 5.34 -15.52
N THR A 238 -9.18 5.09 -16.44
CA THR A 238 -7.79 4.72 -16.13
C THR A 238 -7.07 5.81 -15.33
N LEU A 239 -7.11 7.06 -15.79
CA LEU A 239 -6.40 8.18 -15.14
C LEU A 239 -7.00 8.62 -13.80
N THR A 240 -8.25 8.27 -13.51
CA THR A 240 -8.93 8.67 -12.27
C THR A 240 -9.12 7.51 -11.30
N HIS A 241 -8.63 6.31 -11.62
CA HIS A 241 -8.85 5.12 -10.80
C HIS A 241 -8.28 5.23 -9.38
N ALA A 242 -7.08 5.79 -9.23
CA ALA A 242 -6.49 6.03 -7.92
C ALA A 242 -7.33 7.00 -7.08
N ASP A 243 -7.83 8.07 -7.68
CA ASP A 243 -8.72 9.02 -7.03
C ASP A 243 -10.08 8.40 -6.67
N TYR A 244 -10.58 7.49 -7.51
CA TYR A 244 -11.80 6.73 -7.22
C TYR A 244 -11.66 5.88 -5.94
N LEU A 245 -10.57 5.14 -5.81
CA LEU A 245 -10.27 4.35 -4.61
C LEU A 245 -10.10 5.23 -3.37
N VAL A 246 -9.42 6.38 -3.51
CA VAL A 246 -9.24 7.35 -2.42
C VAL A 246 -10.60 7.93 -1.97
N GLU A 247 -11.45 8.35 -2.91
CA GLU A 247 -12.81 8.82 -2.60
C GLU A 247 -13.68 7.74 -1.96
N LEU A 248 -13.60 6.49 -2.43
CA LEU A 248 -14.31 5.37 -1.80
C LEU A 248 -13.86 5.17 -0.36
N ALA A 249 -12.54 5.09 -0.11
CA ALA A 249 -12.02 4.92 1.25
C ALA A 249 -12.42 6.10 2.16
N ALA A 250 -12.37 7.33 1.66
CA ALA A 250 -12.75 8.53 2.40
C ALA A 250 -14.25 8.58 2.71
N ALA A 251 -15.11 8.21 1.76
CA ALA A 251 -16.57 8.24 1.90
C ALA A 251 -17.09 7.35 3.05
N TYR A 252 -16.44 6.20 3.25
CA TYR A 252 -16.82 5.21 4.26
C TYR A 252 -15.95 5.26 5.52
N ALA A 253 -15.06 6.25 5.64
CA ALA A 253 -14.16 6.39 6.79
C ALA A 253 -14.91 6.39 8.14
N ALA A 254 -14.31 5.73 9.14
CA ALA A 254 -14.87 5.66 10.50
C ALA A 254 -15.00 7.04 11.18
N ALA A 255 -14.12 7.98 10.84
CA ALA A 255 -14.06 9.30 11.43
C ALA A 255 -13.83 10.38 10.36
N PRO A 256 -14.48 11.57 10.48
CA PRO A 256 -14.20 12.70 9.61
C PRO A 256 -12.72 13.05 9.62
N GLY A 257 -12.13 13.26 8.44
CA GLY A 257 -10.73 13.66 8.30
C GLY A 257 -9.71 12.52 8.42
N ARG A 258 -10.14 11.25 8.51
CA ARG A 258 -9.24 10.11 8.34
C ARG A 258 -8.56 10.19 6.97
N GLY A 259 -7.24 10.17 6.96
CA GLY A 259 -6.45 10.19 5.74
C GLY A 259 -6.48 8.85 5.01
N VAL A 260 -6.29 8.90 3.70
CA VAL A 260 -6.16 7.75 2.82
C VAL A 260 -4.79 7.78 2.16
N TRP A 261 -4.01 6.74 2.35
CA TRP A 261 -2.70 6.55 1.73
C TRP A 261 -2.86 5.70 0.46
N LEU A 262 -2.54 6.28 -0.70
CA LEU A 262 -2.30 5.52 -1.93
C LEU A 262 -0.95 4.80 -1.80
N GLN A 263 -0.98 3.63 -1.14
CA GLN A 263 0.21 2.89 -0.71
C GLN A 263 0.83 2.09 -1.87
N GLU A 264 0.05 1.83 -2.92
CA GLU A 264 0.58 1.33 -4.19
C GLU A 264 -0.12 1.98 -5.39
N ILE A 265 0.70 2.34 -6.37
CA ILE A 265 0.29 2.70 -7.72
C ILE A 265 1.47 2.41 -8.66
N GLY A 266 1.21 1.84 -9.83
CA GLY A 266 2.23 1.61 -10.85
C GLY A 266 1.70 1.81 -12.26
N ALA A 267 2.61 1.65 -13.24
CA ALA A 267 2.32 1.73 -14.66
C ALA A 267 2.59 0.37 -15.34
N PRO A 268 1.71 -0.62 -15.14
CA PRO A 268 1.95 -1.99 -15.60
C PRO A 268 1.78 -2.12 -17.13
N LEU A 269 2.63 -2.96 -17.73
CA LEU A 269 2.42 -3.47 -19.08
C LEU A 269 1.34 -4.57 -19.09
N PRO A 270 0.56 -4.74 -20.17
CA PRO A 270 0.57 -3.92 -21.39
C PRO A 270 -0.31 -2.66 -21.31
N GLU A 271 -1.02 -2.42 -20.20
CA GLU A 271 -2.00 -1.35 -20.10
C GLU A 271 -1.37 0.04 -20.27
N VAL A 272 -0.15 0.26 -19.75
CA VAL A 272 0.58 1.54 -19.85
C VAL A 272 1.97 1.29 -20.43
N GLY A 273 2.14 1.60 -21.71
CA GLY A 273 3.42 1.47 -22.41
C GLY A 273 4.33 2.71 -22.28
N LEU A 274 5.57 2.57 -22.77
CA LEU A 274 6.58 3.64 -22.78
C LEU A 274 6.11 4.94 -23.45
N GLU A 275 5.28 4.84 -24.49
CA GLU A 275 4.75 6.00 -25.22
C GLU A 275 3.75 6.83 -24.41
N SER A 276 3.12 6.25 -23.39
CA SER A 276 2.06 6.87 -22.58
C SER A 276 2.42 7.07 -21.12
N VAL A 277 3.57 6.53 -20.67
CA VAL A 277 3.89 6.45 -19.24
C VAL A 277 4.01 7.82 -18.58
N ARG A 278 4.52 8.82 -19.30
CA ARG A 278 4.68 10.18 -18.77
C ARG A 278 3.33 10.84 -18.53
N GLU A 279 2.43 10.75 -19.51
CA GLU A 279 1.07 11.27 -19.45
C GLU A 279 0.24 10.53 -18.40
N PHE A 280 0.41 9.20 -18.28
CA PHE A 280 -0.24 8.40 -17.26
C PHE A 280 0.18 8.82 -15.85
N VAL A 281 1.49 8.87 -15.58
CA VAL A 281 2.02 9.28 -14.26
C VAL A 281 1.54 10.69 -13.90
N THR A 282 1.69 11.64 -14.82
CA THR A 282 1.31 13.03 -14.57
C THR A 282 -0.19 13.17 -14.37
N GLY A 283 -0.99 12.58 -15.26
CA GLY A 283 -2.45 12.65 -15.21
C GLY A 283 -3.01 12.04 -13.93
N THR A 284 -2.58 10.82 -13.58
CA THR A 284 -3.07 10.14 -12.38
C THR A 284 -2.68 10.87 -11.10
N ILE A 285 -1.43 11.35 -10.98
CA ILE A 285 -0.99 12.13 -9.81
C ILE A 285 -1.74 13.46 -9.73
N ASP A 286 -1.87 14.19 -10.84
CA ASP A 286 -2.57 15.48 -10.85
C ASP A 286 -4.06 15.32 -10.48
N HIS A 287 -4.69 14.20 -10.85
CA HIS A 287 -6.07 13.90 -10.45
C HIS A 287 -6.20 13.58 -8.95
N VAL A 288 -5.38 12.66 -8.42
CA VAL A 288 -5.50 12.21 -7.03
C VAL A 288 -4.96 13.24 -6.03
N ALA A 289 -3.98 14.07 -6.39
CA ALA A 289 -3.42 15.10 -5.52
C ALA A 289 -4.45 16.16 -5.09
N GLN A 290 -5.52 16.35 -5.90
CA GLN A 290 -6.66 17.22 -5.59
C GLN A 290 -7.53 16.68 -4.46
N ASN A 291 -7.42 15.39 -4.13
CA ASN A 291 -8.25 14.75 -3.14
C ASN A 291 -7.86 15.18 -1.71
N PRO A 292 -8.74 15.85 -0.94
CA PRO A 292 -8.38 16.35 0.37
C PRO A 292 -8.05 15.24 1.38
N ALA A 293 -8.52 14.01 1.16
CA ALA A 293 -8.24 12.87 2.03
C ALA A 293 -6.87 12.23 1.78
N LEU A 294 -6.23 12.48 0.63
CA LEU A 294 -4.97 11.85 0.27
C LEU A 294 -3.86 12.21 1.27
N PHE A 295 -3.27 11.20 1.90
CA PHE A 295 -2.13 11.33 2.82
C PHE A 295 -0.79 11.38 2.06
N GLY A 296 -0.61 10.48 1.10
CA GLY A 296 0.63 10.31 0.34
C GLY A 296 0.47 9.33 -0.80
N ILE A 297 1.47 9.30 -1.67
CA ILE A 297 1.58 8.43 -2.84
C ILE A 297 2.86 7.62 -2.71
N THR A 298 2.76 6.29 -2.77
CA THR A 298 3.93 5.40 -2.78
C THR A 298 3.92 4.59 -4.06
N TRP A 299 4.90 4.87 -4.92
CA TRP A 299 5.00 4.25 -6.24
C TRP A 299 5.47 2.80 -6.14
N TRP A 300 4.83 1.90 -6.86
CA TRP A 300 5.30 0.54 -7.08
C TRP A 300 5.98 0.46 -8.45
N CYS A 301 7.30 0.21 -8.52
CA CYS A 301 8.26 -0.01 -7.42
C CYS A 301 9.61 0.66 -7.70
N SER A 302 10.60 0.51 -6.81
CA SER A 302 11.91 1.14 -6.97
C SER A 302 12.72 0.59 -8.15
N HIS A 303 12.91 -0.73 -8.24
CA HIS A 303 13.76 -1.37 -9.25
C HIS A 303 13.01 -2.46 -10.00
N ASP A 304 13.37 -2.63 -11.27
CA ASP A 304 12.97 -3.77 -12.08
C ASP A 304 13.46 -5.08 -11.45
N LEU A 305 12.85 -6.19 -11.84
CA LEU A 305 13.25 -7.52 -11.39
C LEU A 305 14.25 -8.10 -12.38
N ASP A 306 15.28 -8.78 -11.86
CA ASP A 306 16.18 -9.54 -12.70
C ASP A 306 15.42 -10.68 -13.39
N ARG A 307 15.45 -10.68 -14.72
CA ARG A 307 14.82 -11.70 -15.58
C ARG A 307 15.48 -13.08 -15.44
N SER A 308 16.59 -13.20 -14.71
CA SER A 308 17.15 -14.48 -14.27
C SER A 308 16.27 -15.18 -13.21
N LEU A 309 15.47 -14.43 -12.45
CA LEU A 309 14.46 -14.96 -11.54
C LEU A 309 13.19 -15.30 -12.32
N ALA A 310 12.78 -16.56 -12.29
CA ALA A 310 11.67 -17.07 -13.10
C ALA A 310 10.30 -17.00 -12.38
N ASP A 311 9.24 -17.35 -13.12
CA ASP A 311 7.87 -17.59 -12.62
C ASP A 311 7.08 -16.35 -12.14
N PHE A 312 7.62 -15.15 -12.32
CA PHE A 312 6.84 -13.93 -12.16
C PHE A 312 5.85 -13.75 -13.33
N PRO A 313 4.65 -13.18 -13.09
CA PRO A 313 3.86 -12.60 -14.16
C PRO A 313 4.72 -11.61 -14.96
N GLU A 314 4.69 -11.69 -16.29
CA GLU A 314 5.57 -10.88 -17.17
C GLU A 314 5.54 -9.38 -16.86
N ARG A 315 4.38 -8.87 -16.42
CA ARG A 315 4.19 -7.46 -16.05
C ARG A 315 5.04 -7.01 -14.87
N GLU A 316 5.44 -7.91 -13.96
CA GLU A 316 6.19 -7.56 -12.75
C GLU A 316 7.60 -7.06 -13.10
N TYR A 317 8.26 -7.66 -14.10
CA TYR A 317 9.68 -7.41 -14.39
C TYR A 317 10.02 -5.95 -14.65
N ASP A 318 9.11 -5.20 -15.28
CA ASP A 318 9.39 -3.86 -15.79
C ASP A 318 8.66 -2.74 -15.02
N LEU A 319 8.19 -3.01 -13.78
CA LEU A 319 7.48 -2.03 -12.93
C LEU A 319 8.38 -0.98 -12.26
N GLY A 320 9.69 -1.19 -12.25
CA GLY A 320 10.65 -0.36 -11.53
C GLY A 320 10.73 1.07 -12.04
N LEU A 321 11.07 1.98 -11.14
CA LEU A 321 11.52 3.34 -11.45
C LEU A 321 12.92 3.31 -12.09
N PHE A 322 13.73 2.35 -11.69
CA PHE A 322 15.07 2.10 -12.20
C PHE A 322 15.17 0.68 -12.75
N THR A 323 16.05 0.45 -13.71
CA THR A 323 16.43 -0.90 -14.14
C THR A 323 17.27 -1.58 -13.04
N VAL A 324 17.51 -2.90 -13.16
CA VAL A 324 18.46 -3.62 -12.29
C VAL A 324 19.88 -3.04 -12.31
N ASP A 325 20.31 -2.45 -13.43
CA ASP A 325 21.61 -1.77 -13.56
C ASP A 325 21.58 -0.29 -13.10
N HIS A 326 20.65 0.08 -12.21
CA HIS A 326 20.51 1.43 -11.66
C HIS A 326 20.31 2.54 -12.71
N GLN A 327 19.72 2.21 -13.87
CA GLN A 327 19.40 3.21 -14.89
C GLN A 327 17.99 3.76 -14.67
N ARG A 328 17.90 5.08 -14.55
CA ARG A 328 16.61 5.78 -14.39
C ARG A 328 15.73 5.60 -15.63
N LYS A 329 14.48 5.18 -15.44
CA LYS A 329 13.51 4.97 -16.52
C LYS A 329 12.62 6.20 -16.75
N PRO A 330 11.92 6.31 -17.91
CA PRO A 330 10.99 7.42 -18.17
C PRO A 330 9.89 7.61 -17.12
N VAL A 331 9.42 6.51 -16.49
CA VAL A 331 8.46 6.56 -15.38
C VAL A 331 9.02 7.31 -14.16
N ALA A 332 10.31 7.15 -13.86
CA ALA A 332 10.96 7.85 -12.76
C ALA A 332 11.20 9.33 -13.06
N GLU A 333 11.49 9.68 -14.31
CA GLU A 333 11.54 11.09 -14.72
C GLU A 333 10.19 11.78 -14.52
N ALA A 334 9.11 11.13 -14.96
CA ALA A 334 7.75 11.64 -14.83
C ALA A 334 7.34 11.76 -13.35
N LEU A 335 7.67 10.76 -12.52
CA LEU A 335 7.41 10.80 -11.08
C LEU A 335 8.18 11.94 -10.41
N ALA A 336 9.47 12.11 -10.71
CA ALA A 336 10.28 13.19 -10.14
C ALA A 336 9.76 14.57 -10.55
N GLU A 337 9.21 14.72 -11.77
CA GLU A 337 8.54 15.95 -12.19
C GLU A 337 7.26 16.19 -11.39
N ALA A 338 6.43 15.17 -11.20
CA ALA A 338 5.22 15.26 -10.39
C ALA A 338 5.53 15.60 -8.93
N VAL A 339 6.56 15.00 -8.33
CA VAL A 339 7.05 15.34 -6.99
C VAL A 339 7.41 16.83 -6.91
N ARG A 340 8.19 17.35 -7.87
CA ARG A 340 8.54 18.78 -7.90
C ARG A 340 7.31 19.69 -8.03
N ARG A 341 6.33 19.29 -8.85
CA ARG A 341 5.11 20.07 -9.12
C ARG A 341 4.20 20.16 -7.90
N HIS A 342 4.08 19.07 -7.14
CA HIS A 342 3.20 18.95 -5.97
C HIS A 342 3.91 19.18 -4.63
N ARG A 343 5.20 19.53 -4.66
CA ARG A 343 5.96 19.88 -3.45
C ARG A 343 5.42 21.20 -2.86
N GLY A 344 5.15 21.18 -1.55
CA GLY A 344 4.79 22.38 -0.79
C GLY A 344 3.35 22.37 -0.27
N ALA A 345 2.79 23.56 -0.08
CA ALA A 345 1.46 23.72 0.48
C ALA A 345 0.40 23.17 -0.48
N ARG A 346 -0.53 22.37 0.05
CA ARG A 346 -1.63 21.83 -0.74
C ARG A 346 -2.56 22.96 -1.20
N PRO A 347 -3.12 22.88 -2.42
CA PRO A 347 -4.13 23.82 -2.89
C PRO A 347 -5.32 23.86 -1.92
N ALA A 348 -5.97 25.03 -1.82
CA ALA A 348 -7.19 25.14 -1.04
C ALA A 348 -8.27 24.19 -1.59
N PRO A 349 -9.07 23.53 -0.73
CA PRO A 349 -10.15 22.67 -1.18
C PRO A 349 -11.09 23.42 -2.12
N VAL A 350 -11.37 22.83 -3.27
CA VAL A 350 -12.36 23.35 -4.24
C VAL A 350 -13.71 22.68 -4.01
N ALA A 351 -14.79 23.33 -4.43
CA ALA A 351 -16.13 22.74 -4.37
C ALA A 351 -16.18 21.43 -5.16
N ARG A 352 -16.71 20.37 -4.55
CA ARG A 352 -16.81 19.04 -5.14
C ARG A 352 -18.26 18.73 -5.51
N GLN A 353 -18.46 18.07 -6.65
CA GLN A 353 -19.75 17.50 -7.02
C GLN A 353 -20.05 16.33 -6.08
N ARG A 354 -21.24 16.29 -5.47
CA ARG A 354 -21.64 15.15 -4.63
C ARG A 354 -22.29 14.08 -5.52
N LEU A 355 -21.83 12.85 -5.41
CA LEU A 355 -22.42 11.70 -6.08
C LEU A 355 -22.79 10.64 -5.04
N GLU A 356 -24.09 10.40 -4.87
CA GLU A 356 -24.58 9.38 -3.95
C GLU A 356 -24.28 7.98 -4.49
N CYS A 357 -23.64 7.16 -3.66
CA CYS A 357 -23.40 5.75 -3.94
C CYS A 357 -24.73 4.99 -3.89
N PRO A 358 -25.01 4.05 -4.82
CA PRO A 358 -26.28 3.31 -4.83
C PRO A 358 -26.43 2.32 -3.65
N VAL A 359 -25.34 2.05 -2.93
CA VAL A 359 -25.30 1.05 -1.86
C VAL A 359 -24.34 1.46 -0.74
N ASP A 360 -24.69 1.14 0.50
CA ASP A 360 -23.78 1.28 1.63
C ASP A 360 -22.93 0.00 1.71
N ILE A 361 -21.81 -0.03 0.98
CA ILE A 361 -20.93 -1.21 0.90
C ILE A 361 -20.33 -1.62 2.25
N ALA A 362 -20.28 -0.71 3.23
CA ALA A 362 -19.84 -1.05 4.59
C ALA A 362 -20.90 -1.87 5.35
N ARG A 363 -22.19 -1.71 5.02
CA ARG A 363 -23.31 -2.45 5.63
C ARG A 363 -23.86 -3.58 4.77
N ALA A 364 -23.66 -3.52 3.46
CA ALA A 364 -24.10 -4.50 2.47
C ALA A 364 -22.91 -4.91 1.57
N PRO A 365 -21.84 -5.52 2.14
CA PRO A 365 -20.62 -5.86 1.40
C PRO A 365 -20.87 -6.85 0.25
N GLU A 366 -21.92 -7.66 0.31
CA GLU A 366 -22.33 -8.58 -0.76
C GLU A 366 -22.78 -7.85 -2.05
N ARG A 367 -23.08 -6.55 -1.96
CA ARG A 367 -23.50 -5.71 -3.09
C ARG A 367 -22.37 -4.85 -3.66
N ARG A 368 -21.14 -5.01 -3.17
CA ARG A 368 -20.01 -4.14 -3.54
C ARG A 368 -19.59 -4.22 -5.02
N ALA A 369 -19.98 -5.27 -5.74
CA ALA A 369 -19.84 -5.30 -7.21
C ALA A 369 -20.58 -4.15 -7.92
N GLU A 370 -21.59 -3.53 -7.30
CA GLU A 370 -22.30 -2.37 -7.86
C GLU A 370 -21.45 -1.10 -7.95
N ILE A 371 -20.29 -1.06 -7.30
CA ILE A 371 -19.31 0.04 -7.38
C ILE A 371 -18.03 -0.35 -8.12
N ALA A 372 -17.90 -1.60 -8.58
CA ALA A 372 -16.68 -2.06 -9.24
C ALA A 372 -16.40 -1.30 -10.56
N PRO A 373 -15.14 -1.28 -11.04
CA PRO A 373 -14.82 -0.74 -12.35
C PRO A 373 -15.76 -1.25 -13.44
N GLY A 374 -16.34 -0.33 -14.21
CA GLY A 374 -17.31 -0.66 -15.25
C GLY A 374 -18.76 -0.89 -14.75
N SER A 375 -19.06 -0.69 -13.47
CA SER A 375 -20.45 -0.60 -13.01
C SER A 375 -21.13 0.70 -13.48
N SER A 376 -22.46 0.77 -13.32
CA SER A 376 -23.21 2.00 -13.62
C SER A 376 -22.80 3.18 -12.73
N PHE A 377 -22.52 2.92 -11.45
CA PHE A 377 -22.05 3.95 -10.52
C PHE A 377 -20.64 4.42 -10.87
N HIS A 378 -19.71 3.49 -11.12
CA HIS A 378 -18.35 3.82 -11.54
C HIS A 378 -18.34 4.71 -12.80
N ARG A 379 -19.12 4.35 -13.83
CA ARG A 379 -19.25 5.19 -15.05
C ARG A 379 -19.79 6.59 -14.75
N ALA A 380 -20.79 6.71 -13.88
CA ALA A 380 -21.35 7.99 -13.48
C ALA A 380 -20.31 8.85 -12.72
N TRP A 381 -19.52 8.22 -11.85
CA TRP A 381 -18.42 8.89 -11.14
C TRP A 381 -17.35 9.38 -12.10
N VAL A 382 -16.87 8.55 -13.02
CA VAL A 382 -15.87 8.93 -14.04
C VAL A 382 -16.37 10.11 -14.89
N GLN A 383 -17.62 10.08 -15.34
CA GLN A 383 -18.23 11.18 -16.09
C GLN A 383 -18.34 12.48 -15.27
N ALA A 384 -18.66 12.38 -13.98
CA ALA A 384 -18.67 13.53 -13.09
C ALA A 384 -17.25 14.05 -12.85
N ARG A 385 -16.26 13.15 -12.68
CA ARG A 385 -14.87 13.49 -12.41
C ARG A 385 -14.19 14.22 -13.56
N ALA A 386 -14.57 13.89 -14.79
CA ALA A 386 -14.16 14.60 -16.00
C ALA A 386 -14.64 16.08 -16.04
N ARG A 387 -15.68 16.45 -15.28
CA ARG A 387 -16.18 17.83 -15.17
C ARG A 387 -15.60 18.60 -13.99
N GLY A 388 -14.91 17.92 -13.07
CA GLY A 388 -14.34 18.51 -11.86
C GLY A 388 -14.31 17.52 -10.70
N PRO A 389 -13.76 17.88 -9.53
CA PRO A 389 -13.68 16.99 -8.36
C PRO A 389 -15.05 16.46 -7.92
N VAL A 390 -15.08 15.20 -7.46
CA VAL A 390 -16.29 14.48 -7.05
C VAL A 390 -16.08 13.90 -5.67
N GLU A 391 -17.07 14.08 -4.80
CA GLU A 391 -17.18 13.43 -3.51
C GLU A 391 -18.18 12.27 -3.60
N ILE A 392 -17.78 11.08 -3.17
CA ILE A 392 -18.69 9.94 -3.00
C ILE A 392 -19.43 10.08 -1.67
N VAL A 393 -20.75 9.96 -1.69
CA VAL A 393 -21.60 10.06 -0.49
C VAL A 393 -22.30 8.73 -0.26
N PRO A 394 -22.10 8.03 0.88
CA PRO A 394 -22.85 6.82 1.19
C PRO A 394 -24.36 7.09 1.31
N PRO A 395 -25.24 6.13 0.97
CA PRO A 395 -26.68 6.31 1.11
C PRO A 395 -27.08 6.76 2.51
N GLY A 396 -28.01 7.72 2.59
CA GLY A 396 -28.56 8.18 3.88
C GLY A 396 -27.62 9.03 4.74
N ARG A 397 -26.46 9.44 4.21
CA ARG A 397 -25.56 10.47 4.78
C ARG A 397 -25.60 11.75 3.93
N SER A 398 -26.79 12.33 3.72
CA SER A 398 -26.99 13.55 2.90
C SER A 398 -26.74 14.84 3.65
#